data_AF-A0A356TBM2-F1
#
_entry.id   AF-A0A356TBM2-F1
#
_cell.length_a   1.000
_cell.length_b   1.000
_cell.length_c   1.000
_cell.angle_alpha   90.00
_cell.angle_beta   90.00
_cell.angle_gamma   90.00
#
_symmetry.space_group_name_H-M   'P 1'
#
loop_
_entity.id
_entity.type
_entity.pdbx_description
1 polymer ?
#
loop_
_entity_poly.entity_id
_entity_poly.type
_entity_poly.pdbx_seq_one_letter_code
_entity_poly.pdbx_strand_id
1 'polypeptide(L)'
;MNSLSMESLSMNSDVATCLETHASARVFFDEWSGKPVLEAEALARGWEEGPSRRGYAARLASRGHVDSRSLEDHLSWLLGEVRARLPELAEAGTFRVDFFCYWVSARGHGGPDLSAALLGGVAEMGASLSFDVYFDGDVDGNNVDGDVDVCRDQETKGDWSRLRRQLVDAGESNAEGGTRVAQAAVERLLGPDVIHDAVSEYLSGGDWSELARSVLRLLRSPLARRACLETIREGDPDRRRSATELLRAICTLESAEVLRPLLSDADPEVAMWAAKGVDELALDLSDEALERWIQDLERSPVGEVRAVGAELRLRLDQRDSGSR
;
A
#
# COMPACT_ATOMS: atom_id res chain seq x y z
N MET A 1 27.52 39.80 13.66
CA MET A 1 28.14 38.47 13.83
C MET A 1 27.52 37.82 15.04
N ASN A 2 26.61 36.87 14.81
CA ASN A 2 26.46 35.66 15.60
C ASN A 2 25.54 34.74 14.81
N SER A 3 26.19 33.83 14.09
CA SER A 3 25.59 32.73 13.36
C SER A 3 25.19 31.68 14.38
N LEU A 4 23.90 31.54 14.65
CA LEU A 4 23.35 30.33 15.26
C LEU A 4 23.00 29.40 14.11
N SER A 5 23.81 28.36 13.95
CA SER A 5 23.56 27.23 13.06
C SER A 5 22.24 26.56 13.46
N MET A 6 21.23 26.67 12.60
CA MET A 6 20.12 25.74 12.55
C MET A 6 20.68 24.39 12.08
N GLU A 7 21.13 23.57 13.02
CA GLU A 7 21.19 22.13 12.80
C GLU A 7 19.74 21.65 12.65
N SER A 8 19.39 21.34 11.41
CA SER A 8 18.18 20.62 11.06
C SER A 8 18.23 19.23 11.69
N LEU A 9 17.68 19.10 12.90
CA LEU A 9 17.28 17.82 13.48
C LEU A 9 16.13 17.25 12.66
N SER A 10 16.44 16.70 11.49
CA SER A 10 15.62 15.66 10.86
C SER A 10 15.73 14.44 11.76
N MET A 11 14.83 14.31 12.74
CA MET A 11 14.68 13.05 13.47
C MET A 11 14.36 11.96 12.44
N ASN A 12 15.33 11.07 12.20
CA ASN A 12 15.18 9.97 11.25
C ASN A 12 13.98 9.12 11.69
N SER A 13 12.92 9.07 10.90
CA SER A 13 11.62 8.56 11.34
C SER A 13 11.67 7.06 11.69
N ASP A 14 12.60 6.34 11.06
CA ASP A 14 13.02 4.97 11.34
C ASP A 14 13.28 4.69 12.80
N VAL A 15 14.02 5.58 13.47
CA VAL A 15 14.43 5.33 14.86
C VAL A 15 13.21 5.33 15.79
N ALA A 16 12.15 6.03 15.40
CA ALA A 16 10.90 6.08 16.16
C ALA A 16 9.95 4.91 15.84
N THR A 17 10.07 4.30 14.66
CA THR A 17 9.15 3.26 14.15
C THR A 17 9.74 1.85 14.14
N CYS A 18 11.06 1.72 14.30
CA CYS A 18 11.79 0.45 14.30
C CYS A 18 12.01 -0.10 15.72
N LEU A 19 11.66 -1.38 15.92
CA LEU A 19 11.98 -2.14 17.13
C LEU A 19 13.39 -2.75 17.03
N GLU A 20 13.66 -3.44 15.92
CA GLU A 20 14.94 -4.08 15.63
C GLU A 20 15.23 -4.01 14.13
N THR A 21 16.46 -3.72 13.76
CA THR A 21 16.91 -3.77 12.37
C THR A 21 18.35 -4.23 12.29
N HIS A 22 18.68 -4.87 11.17
CA HIS A 22 20.04 -5.10 10.75
C HIS A 22 20.03 -5.40 9.24
N ALA A 23 21.21 -5.44 8.64
CA ALA A 23 21.34 -5.80 7.24
C ALA A 23 22.51 -6.77 7.05
N SER A 24 22.49 -7.48 5.93
CA SER A 24 23.58 -8.35 5.49
C SER A 24 23.94 -8.08 4.05
N ALA A 25 25.23 -7.97 3.74
CA ALA A 25 25.74 -8.01 2.38
C ALA A 25 26.07 -9.45 2.00
N ARG A 26 25.75 -9.83 0.77
CA ARG A 26 26.12 -11.12 0.17
C ARG A 26 26.73 -10.88 -1.19
N VAL A 27 27.93 -11.40 -1.40
CA VAL A 27 28.63 -11.35 -2.69
C VAL A 27 28.65 -12.75 -3.27
N PHE A 28 28.00 -12.95 -4.41
CA PHE A 28 27.96 -14.21 -5.13
C PHE A 28 28.91 -14.14 -6.32
N PHE A 29 29.77 -15.14 -6.46
CA PHE A 29 30.67 -15.26 -7.60
C PHE A 29 30.02 -16.16 -8.66
N ASP A 30 29.90 -15.66 -9.89
CA ASP A 30 29.30 -16.44 -10.98
C ASP A 30 30.25 -17.57 -11.43
N GLU A 31 31.57 -17.35 -11.31
CA GLU A 31 32.60 -18.35 -11.50
C GLU A 31 33.57 -18.31 -10.31
N TRP A 32 33.84 -19.47 -9.70
CA TRP A 32 34.74 -19.57 -8.54
C TRP A 32 35.95 -20.44 -8.83
N SER A 33 37.14 -19.92 -8.54
CA SER A 33 38.43 -20.55 -8.81
C SER A 33 38.83 -21.68 -7.83
N GLY A 34 38.01 -21.92 -6.79
CA GLY A 34 38.30 -22.92 -5.75
C GLY A 34 39.19 -22.41 -4.61
N LYS A 35 39.53 -21.12 -4.60
CA LYS A 35 40.38 -20.49 -3.57
C LYS A 35 39.57 -19.49 -2.73
N PRO A 36 39.94 -19.30 -1.45
CA PRO A 36 39.53 -18.14 -0.65
C PRO A 36 39.65 -16.85 -1.46
N VAL A 37 38.62 -16.00 -1.39
CA VAL A 37 38.64 -14.68 -2.03
C VAL A 37 39.03 -13.63 -1.01
N LEU A 38 38.61 -13.79 0.24
CA LEU A 38 38.80 -12.81 1.30
C LEU A 38 40.13 -12.99 2.05
N GLU A 39 40.85 -11.89 2.20
CA GLU A 39 42.04 -11.77 3.02
C GLU A 39 41.73 -11.85 4.52
N ALA A 40 42.76 -12.18 5.32
CA ALA A 40 42.63 -12.38 6.77
C ALA A 40 42.05 -11.15 7.50
N GLU A 41 42.29 -9.94 6.98
CA GLU A 41 41.71 -8.71 7.53
C GLU A 41 40.19 -8.65 7.37
N ALA A 42 39.65 -9.10 6.22
CA ALA A 42 38.21 -9.14 6.00
C ALA A 42 37.55 -10.14 6.96
N LEU A 43 38.15 -11.33 7.13
CA LEU A 43 37.68 -12.34 8.07
C LEU A 43 37.70 -11.82 9.52
N ALA A 44 38.75 -11.10 9.91
CA ALA A 44 38.85 -10.48 11.23
C ALA A 44 37.78 -9.39 11.47
N ARG A 45 37.24 -8.80 10.40
CA ARG A 45 36.14 -7.83 10.45
C ARG A 45 34.74 -8.47 10.42
N GLY A 46 34.65 -9.79 10.46
CA GLY A 46 33.38 -10.51 10.54
C GLY A 46 32.85 -10.98 9.18
N TRP A 47 33.63 -10.86 8.11
CA TRP A 47 33.27 -11.51 6.86
C TRP A 47 33.36 -13.03 6.97
N GLU A 48 32.39 -13.71 6.38
CA GLU A 48 32.37 -15.15 6.21
C GLU A 48 32.36 -15.48 4.73
N GLU A 49 33.18 -16.44 4.30
CA GLU A 49 33.14 -16.95 2.93
C GLU A 49 32.98 -18.47 2.91
N GLY A 50 32.29 -18.98 1.89
CA GLY A 50 32.07 -20.41 1.78
C GLY A 50 31.05 -20.82 0.73
N PRO A 51 30.74 -22.13 0.66
CA PRO A 51 29.76 -22.66 -0.27
C PRO A 51 28.36 -22.08 -0.02
N SER A 52 27.62 -21.91 -1.11
CA SER A 52 26.23 -21.46 -1.14
C SER A 52 25.44 -22.26 -2.16
N ARG A 53 24.10 -22.19 -2.10
CA ARG A 53 23.24 -22.83 -3.11
C ARG A 53 23.48 -22.33 -4.54
N ARG A 54 24.13 -21.16 -4.69
CA ARG A 54 24.47 -20.53 -5.97
C ARG A 54 25.98 -20.63 -6.29
N GLY A 55 26.73 -21.51 -5.62
CA GLY A 55 28.17 -21.67 -5.83
C GLY A 55 28.97 -21.23 -4.61
N TYR A 56 29.75 -20.15 -4.72
CA TYR A 56 30.56 -19.60 -3.63
C TYR A 56 30.05 -18.20 -3.26
N ALA A 57 30.05 -17.87 -1.96
CA ALA A 57 29.60 -16.56 -1.51
C ALA A 57 30.40 -16.05 -0.31
N ALA A 58 30.63 -14.73 -0.31
CA ALA A 58 31.08 -13.98 0.85
C ALA A 58 29.89 -13.25 1.49
N ARG A 59 29.85 -13.16 2.82
CA ARG A 59 28.76 -12.56 3.58
C ARG A 59 29.29 -11.72 4.72
N LEU A 60 28.61 -10.62 5.00
CA LEU A 60 28.86 -9.79 6.17
C LEU A 60 27.52 -9.31 6.72
N ALA A 61 27.33 -9.39 8.03
CA ALA A 61 26.17 -8.82 8.71
C ALA A 61 26.58 -7.56 9.48
N SER A 62 25.71 -6.56 9.55
CA SER A 62 25.92 -5.38 10.39
C SER A 62 25.55 -5.61 11.86
N ARG A 63 24.87 -6.73 12.16
CA ARG A 63 24.55 -7.15 13.53
C ARG A 63 25.85 -7.39 14.31
N GLY A 64 25.99 -6.75 15.46
CA GLY A 64 27.21 -6.78 16.28
C GLY A 64 28.28 -5.76 15.88
N HIS A 65 28.07 -5.02 14.77
CA HIS A 65 28.99 -3.99 14.29
C HIS A 65 28.38 -2.58 14.31
N VAL A 66 27.06 -2.47 14.13
CA VAL A 66 26.31 -1.21 14.15
C VAL A 66 25.25 -1.30 15.23
N ASP A 67 25.32 -0.40 16.21
CA ASP A 67 24.33 -0.23 17.28
C ASP A 67 23.41 0.96 16.92
N SER A 68 22.48 0.72 16.00
CA SER A 68 21.49 1.70 15.56
C SER A 68 20.15 1.03 15.30
N ARG A 69 19.07 1.82 15.32
CA ARG A 69 17.74 1.39 14.85
C ARG A 69 17.38 1.99 13.49
N SER A 70 18.32 2.67 12.83
CA SER A 70 18.15 3.17 11.47
C SER A 70 18.74 2.18 10.48
N LEU A 71 17.92 1.67 9.56
CA LEU A 71 18.41 0.78 8.51
C LEU A 71 19.42 1.48 7.59
N GLU A 72 19.29 2.79 7.39
CA GLU A 72 20.26 3.59 6.65
C GLU A 72 21.66 3.53 7.25
N ASP A 73 21.81 3.54 8.58
CA ASP A 73 23.12 3.41 9.22
C ASP A 73 23.75 2.04 8.94
N HIS A 74 22.95 0.96 9.05
CA HIS A 74 23.39 -0.40 8.75
C HIS A 74 23.84 -0.56 7.30
N LEU A 75 23.06 -0.03 6.35
CA LEU A 75 23.38 -0.09 4.93
C LEU A 75 24.56 0.79 4.56
N SER A 76 24.67 1.99 5.15
CA SER A 76 25.82 2.89 4.93
C SER A 76 27.13 2.24 5.35
N TRP A 77 27.13 1.58 6.51
CA TRP A 77 28.29 0.82 6.98
C TRP A 77 28.63 -0.35 6.05
N LEU A 78 27.64 -1.19 5.70
CA LEU A 78 27.86 -2.32 4.79
C LEU A 78 28.35 -1.89 3.41
N LEU A 79 27.80 -0.81 2.87
CA LEU A 79 28.21 -0.26 1.58
C LEU A 79 29.68 0.17 1.62
N GLY A 80 30.13 0.77 2.74
CA GLY A 80 31.53 1.09 2.99
C GLY A 80 32.42 -0.15 2.99
N GLU A 81 32.00 -1.21 3.69
CA GLU A 81 32.75 -2.47 3.78
C GLU A 81 32.88 -3.16 2.42
N VAL A 82 31.79 -3.24 1.64
CA VAL A 82 31.84 -3.83 0.30
C VAL A 82 32.70 -2.97 -0.64
N ARG A 83 32.56 -1.63 -0.59
CA ARG A 83 33.37 -0.71 -1.41
C ARG A 83 34.87 -0.84 -1.16
N ALA A 84 35.27 -1.00 0.10
CA ALA A 84 36.68 -1.21 0.46
C ALA A 84 37.26 -2.50 -0.14
N ARG A 85 36.42 -3.47 -0.48
CA ARG A 85 36.81 -4.79 -0.99
C ARG A 85 36.59 -4.96 -2.49
N LEU A 86 36.04 -3.98 -3.20
CA LEU A 86 35.81 -4.06 -4.64
C LEU A 86 37.05 -4.47 -5.46
N PRO A 87 38.28 -3.98 -5.18
CA PRO A 87 39.46 -4.40 -5.94
C PRO A 87 39.73 -5.91 -5.81
N GLU A 88 39.71 -6.43 -4.58
CA GLU A 88 39.92 -7.85 -4.26
C GLU A 88 38.81 -8.74 -4.85
N LEU A 89 37.55 -8.32 -4.73
CA LEU A 89 36.40 -9.01 -5.31
C LEU A 89 36.47 -9.05 -6.84
N ALA A 90 36.92 -7.97 -7.49
CA ALA A 90 37.05 -7.88 -8.93
C ALA A 90 38.20 -8.74 -9.48
N GLU A 91 39.30 -8.88 -8.74
CA GLU A 91 40.39 -9.80 -9.09
C GLU A 91 39.95 -11.26 -9.05
N ALA A 92 39.02 -11.60 -8.15
CA ALA A 92 38.49 -12.96 -8.03
C ALA A 92 37.54 -13.38 -9.15
N GLY A 93 36.92 -12.41 -9.86
CA GLY A 93 36.11 -12.67 -11.04
C GLY A 93 34.83 -11.83 -11.09
N THR A 94 33.88 -12.26 -11.92
CA THR A 94 32.55 -11.63 -12.01
C THR A 94 31.72 -11.99 -10.78
N PHE A 95 31.16 -10.97 -10.14
CA PHE A 95 30.35 -11.13 -8.93
C PHE A 95 29.07 -10.29 -8.97
N ARG A 96 28.13 -10.66 -8.10
CA ARG A 96 26.89 -9.93 -7.83
C ARG A 96 26.76 -9.66 -6.34
N VAL A 97 26.31 -8.46 -6.00
CA VAL A 97 26.12 -8.04 -4.61
C VAL A 97 24.62 -7.92 -4.31
N ASP A 98 24.20 -8.56 -3.22
CA ASP A 98 22.84 -8.48 -2.70
C ASP A 98 22.88 -7.98 -1.25
N PHE A 99 22.21 -6.87 -0.97
CA PHE A 99 21.91 -6.43 0.40
C PHE A 99 20.56 -6.97 0.83
N PHE A 100 20.53 -7.56 2.02
CA PHE A 100 19.33 -8.10 2.64
C PHE A 100 19.07 -7.38 3.95
N CYS A 101 17.90 -6.77 4.06
CA CYS A 101 17.51 -5.90 5.17
C CYS A 101 16.45 -6.61 6.01
N TYR A 102 16.73 -6.73 7.30
CA TYR A 102 15.77 -7.17 8.31
C TYR A 102 15.27 -5.95 9.05
N TRP A 103 13.96 -5.74 9.13
CA TRP A 103 13.38 -4.61 9.84
C TRP A 103 12.10 -5.01 10.56
N VAL A 104 11.98 -4.65 11.84
CA VAL A 104 10.81 -4.94 12.68
C VAL A 104 10.10 -3.64 13.02
N SER A 105 8.83 -3.53 12.63
CA SER A 105 7.99 -2.40 13.00
C SER A 105 7.61 -2.47 14.48
N ALA A 106 7.87 -1.40 15.21
CA ALA A 106 7.41 -1.23 16.59
C ALA A 106 5.92 -0.87 16.70
N ARG A 107 5.27 -0.43 15.61
CA ARG A 107 3.91 0.13 15.67
C ARG A 107 2.95 -0.36 14.59
N GLY A 108 3.36 -1.27 13.72
CA GLY A 108 2.51 -1.76 12.62
C GLY A 108 2.40 -0.82 11.42
N HIS A 109 3.06 0.34 11.45
CA HIS A 109 3.05 1.35 10.39
C HIS A 109 4.38 2.11 10.36
N GLY A 110 4.64 2.78 9.23
CA GLY A 110 5.96 3.32 8.90
C GLY A 110 6.82 2.29 8.16
N GLY A 111 8.06 2.66 7.85
CA GLY A 111 9.03 1.81 7.18
C GLY A 111 10.40 2.48 7.21
N PRO A 112 11.45 1.77 6.74
CA PRO A 112 12.78 2.34 6.66
C PRO A 112 12.85 3.49 5.64
N ASP A 113 13.36 4.62 6.08
CA ASP A 113 13.71 5.82 5.33
C ASP A 113 15.17 5.69 4.90
N LEU A 114 15.37 5.65 3.59
CA LEU A 114 16.69 5.57 2.99
C LEU A 114 16.95 6.82 2.15
N SER A 115 18.05 7.52 2.42
CA SER A 115 18.41 8.68 1.63
C SER A 115 18.69 8.34 0.16
N ALA A 116 18.41 9.31 -0.73
CA ALA A 116 18.75 9.19 -2.15
C ALA A 116 20.25 8.96 -2.38
N ALA A 117 21.11 9.48 -1.50
CA ALA A 117 22.55 9.28 -1.56
C ALA A 117 22.92 7.81 -1.31
N LEU A 118 22.32 7.17 -0.31
CA LEU A 118 22.52 5.74 -0.04
C LEU A 118 22.05 4.89 -1.22
N LEU A 119 20.83 5.15 -1.73
CA LEU A 119 20.27 4.42 -2.87
C LEU A 119 21.12 4.59 -4.13
N GLY A 120 21.65 5.80 -4.36
CA GLY A 120 22.61 6.07 -5.43
C GLY A 120 23.87 5.20 -5.29
N GLY A 121 24.41 5.08 -4.08
CA GLY A 121 25.58 4.25 -3.83
C GLY A 121 25.36 2.75 -4.04
N VAL A 122 24.16 2.25 -3.73
CA VAL A 122 23.74 0.86 -4.03
C VAL A 122 23.62 0.66 -5.55
N ALA A 123 23.00 1.62 -6.26
CA ALA A 123 22.81 1.55 -7.70
C ALA A 123 24.14 1.60 -8.48
N GLU A 124 25.10 2.45 -8.06
CA GLU A 124 26.46 2.50 -8.63
C GLU A 124 27.19 1.16 -8.55
N MET A 125 26.93 0.38 -7.50
CA MET A 125 27.51 -0.96 -7.34
C MET A 125 26.80 -2.02 -8.18
N GLY A 126 25.66 -1.69 -8.80
CA GLY A 126 24.78 -2.66 -9.45
C GLY A 126 24.20 -3.69 -8.46
N ALA A 127 24.13 -3.34 -7.18
CA ALA A 127 23.70 -4.24 -6.12
C ALA A 127 22.18 -4.30 -6.01
N SER A 128 21.65 -5.45 -5.62
CA SER A 128 20.22 -5.59 -5.28
C SER A 128 19.97 -5.24 -3.82
N LEU A 129 18.76 -4.74 -3.53
CA LEU A 129 18.31 -4.45 -2.18
C LEU A 129 16.99 -5.19 -1.92
N SER A 130 16.97 -6.05 -0.92
CA SER A 130 15.80 -6.86 -0.53
C SER A 130 15.42 -6.58 0.92
N PHE A 131 14.13 -6.60 1.22
CA PHE A 131 13.60 -6.31 2.56
C PHE A 131 12.73 -7.46 3.06
N ASP A 132 13.02 -7.90 4.27
CA ASP A 132 12.10 -8.65 5.11
C ASP A 132 11.59 -7.73 6.22
N VAL A 133 10.30 -7.42 6.16
CA VAL A 133 9.61 -6.53 7.10
C VAL A 133 8.73 -7.37 8.01
N TYR A 134 8.99 -7.31 9.31
CA TYR A 134 8.25 -8.02 10.35
C TYR A 134 7.52 -7.04 11.27
N PHE A 135 6.53 -7.52 12.03
CA PHE A 135 5.77 -6.72 12.97
C PHE A 135 5.85 -7.32 14.39
N ASP A 136 5.89 -6.45 15.41
CA ASP A 136 5.84 -6.88 16.81
C ASP A 136 4.52 -7.64 17.07
N GLY A 137 4.64 -8.95 17.29
CA GLY A 137 3.52 -9.91 17.35
C GLY A 137 3.67 -11.16 16.47
N ASP A 138 4.56 -11.14 15.47
CA ASP A 138 4.80 -12.28 14.57
C ASP A 138 5.86 -13.28 15.10
N VAL A 139 6.40 -13.06 16.30
CA VAL A 139 7.57 -13.81 16.82
C VAL A 139 7.24 -14.94 17.80
N ASP A 140 6.01 -15.07 18.28
CA ASP A 140 5.66 -16.11 19.28
C ASP A 140 5.03 -17.36 18.62
N GLY A 141 5.89 -18.16 17.99
CA GLY A 141 5.54 -19.46 17.43
C GLY A 141 6.21 -20.66 18.09
N ASN A 142 6.96 -20.51 19.19
CA ASN A 142 7.53 -21.69 19.86
C ASN A 142 7.97 -21.46 21.33
N ASN A 143 7.35 -22.24 22.24
CA ASN A 143 7.70 -22.52 23.66
C ASN A 143 7.42 -21.39 24.68
N VAL A 144 6.84 -21.56 25.88
CA VAL A 144 6.74 -22.70 26.83
C VAL A 144 5.46 -22.54 27.69
N ASP A 145 4.92 -23.67 28.16
CA ASP A 145 3.95 -23.84 29.25
C ASP A 145 4.12 -22.90 30.46
N GLY A 146 3.00 -22.48 31.06
CA GLY A 146 3.00 -21.84 32.38
C GLY A 146 1.66 -21.23 32.74
N ASP A 147 0.79 -22.02 33.37
CA ASP A 147 -0.44 -21.59 34.05
C ASP A 147 -0.19 -20.37 34.95
N VAL A 148 -0.88 -19.26 34.68
CA VAL A 148 -1.27 -18.32 35.73
C VAL A 148 -2.66 -17.76 35.43
N ASP A 149 -3.61 -18.22 36.24
CA ASP A 149 -4.93 -17.65 36.42
C ASP A 149 -4.82 -16.22 36.98
N VAL A 150 -5.33 -15.23 36.23
CA VAL A 150 -5.63 -13.90 36.76
C VAL A 150 -7.03 -13.50 36.29
N CYS A 151 -7.91 -13.43 37.28
CA CYS A 151 -9.27 -12.94 37.16
C CYS A 151 -9.32 -11.48 36.69
N ARG A 152 -10.04 -11.28 35.58
CA ARG A 152 -11.08 -10.27 35.36
C ARG A 152 -10.70 -8.78 35.54
N ASP A 153 -10.24 -8.21 34.44
CA ASP A 153 -10.68 -6.91 33.90
C ASP A 153 -10.58 -7.01 32.36
N GLN A 154 -11.65 -7.51 31.73
CA GLN A 154 -11.72 -7.83 30.30
C GLN A 154 -12.82 -7.02 29.58
N GLU A 155 -13.08 -5.80 30.05
CA GLU A 155 -13.89 -4.84 29.30
C GLU A 155 -12.98 -3.95 28.46
N THR A 156 -13.13 -4.06 27.12
CA THR A 156 -12.60 -3.18 26.06
C THR A 156 -11.18 -3.41 25.54
N LYS A 157 -10.57 -4.59 25.70
CA LYS A 157 -9.61 -5.02 24.66
C LYS A 157 -10.46 -5.44 23.46
N GLY A 158 -10.61 -4.57 22.46
CA GLY A 158 -11.37 -4.86 21.25
C GLY A 158 -11.00 -6.25 20.75
N ASP A 159 -11.99 -7.12 20.55
CA ASP A 159 -11.78 -8.49 20.09
C ASP A 159 -11.40 -8.46 18.61
N TRP A 160 -10.17 -8.02 18.33
CA TRP A 160 -9.57 -7.96 17.01
C TRP A 160 -9.54 -9.34 16.35
N SER A 161 -9.49 -10.42 17.15
CA SER A 161 -9.60 -11.79 16.67
C SER A 161 -11.00 -12.11 16.12
N ARG A 162 -12.06 -11.60 16.74
CA ARG A 162 -13.42 -11.65 16.18
C ARG A 162 -13.54 -10.80 14.91
N LEU A 163 -13.02 -9.58 14.89
CA LEU A 163 -13.06 -8.73 13.69
C LEU A 163 -12.33 -9.39 12.52
N ARG A 164 -11.13 -9.95 12.78
CA ARG A 164 -10.35 -10.71 11.79
C ARG A 164 -11.14 -11.89 11.23
N ARG A 165 -11.78 -12.69 12.08
CA ARG A 165 -12.64 -13.81 11.63
C ARG A 165 -13.77 -13.32 10.72
N GLN A 166 -14.44 -12.24 11.10
CA GLN A 166 -15.53 -11.66 10.30
C GLN A 166 -15.08 -11.11 8.94
N LEU A 167 -13.81 -10.70 8.81
CA LEU A 167 -13.23 -10.27 7.54
C LEU A 167 -12.89 -11.48 6.66
N VAL A 168 -12.25 -12.50 7.23
CA VAL A 168 -11.94 -13.75 6.54
C VAL A 168 -13.21 -14.45 6.05
N ASP A 169 -14.24 -14.54 6.90
CA ASP A 169 -15.55 -15.13 6.54
C ASP A 169 -16.24 -14.37 5.40
N ALA A 170 -15.93 -13.08 5.23
CA ALA A 170 -16.45 -12.25 4.14
C ALA A 170 -15.60 -12.30 2.87
N GLY A 171 -14.56 -13.15 2.82
CA GLY A 171 -13.73 -13.36 1.64
C GLY A 171 -12.46 -12.51 1.60
N GLU A 172 -12.13 -11.76 2.65
CA GLU A 172 -10.84 -11.05 2.76
C GLU A 172 -9.76 -12.05 3.16
N SER A 173 -9.24 -12.78 2.16
CA SER A 173 -8.47 -14.03 2.31
C SER A 173 -7.23 -13.93 3.19
N ASN A 174 -6.66 -12.73 3.34
CA ASN A 174 -5.40 -12.55 4.04
C ASN A 174 -5.54 -11.77 5.36
N ALA A 175 -6.49 -10.84 5.49
CA ALA A 175 -6.61 -9.96 6.68
C ALA A 175 -5.26 -9.40 7.22
N GLU A 176 -4.26 -9.30 6.34
CA GLU A 176 -2.85 -8.96 6.62
C GLU A 176 -2.61 -7.44 6.45
N GLY A 177 -3.66 -6.68 6.14
CA GLY A 177 -3.63 -5.23 5.95
C GLY A 177 -4.06 -4.79 4.56
N GLY A 178 -3.96 -3.48 4.31
CA GLY A 178 -4.37 -2.83 3.06
C GLY A 178 -5.65 -2.01 3.18
N THR A 179 -5.82 -1.04 2.28
CA THR A 179 -6.92 -0.06 2.33
C THR A 179 -8.30 -0.71 2.34
N ARG A 180 -8.51 -1.75 1.53
CA ARG A 180 -9.80 -2.47 1.45
C ARG A 180 -10.13 -3.22 2.75
N VAL A 181 -9.15 -3.93 3.32
CA VAL A 181 -9.31 -4.62 4.61
C VAL A 181 -9.59 -3.61 5.73
N ALA A 182 -8.90 -2.46 5.73
CA ALA A 182 -9.15 -1.39 6.70
C ALA A 182 -10.55 -0.77 6.56
N GLN A 183 -10.99 -0.47 5.34
CA GLN A 183 -12.35 0.03 5.07
C GLN A 183 -13.41 -0.96 5.55
N ALA A 184 -13.25 -2.25 5.22
CA ALA A 184 -14.17 -3.32 5.63
C ALA A 184 -14.18 -3.53 7.15
N ALA A 185 -13.03 -3.35 7.82
CA ALA A 185 -12.91 -3.40 9.26
C ALA A 185 -13.61 -2.22 9.94
N VAL A 186 -13.38 -1.00 9.46
CA VAL A 186 -14.01 0.22 9.99
C VAL A 186 -15.52 0.17 9.79
N GLU A 187 -16.02 -0.26 8.63
CA GLU A 187 -17.46 -0.44 8.40
C GLU A 187 -18.09 -1.39 9.44
N ARG A 188 -17.43 -2.51 9.77
CA ARG A 188 -17.91 -3.46 10.79
C ARG A 188 -17.88 -2.89 12.20
N LEU A 189 -16.87 -2.09 12.52
CA LEU A 189 -16.75 -1.42 13.82
C LEU A 189 -17.84 -0.35 14.00
N LEU A 190 -18.16 0.39 12.94
CA LEU A 190 -19.24 1.38 12.96
C LEU A 190 -20.62 0.71 12.99
N GLY A 191 -20.76 -0.42 12.30
CA GLY A 191 -22.03 -1.14 12.18
C GLY A 191 -22.97 -0.51 11.14
N PRO A 192 -24.02 -1.25 10.73
CA PRO A 192 -24.91 -0.83 9.64
C PRO A 192 -25.68 0.44 9.97
N ASP A 193 -26.11 0.61 11.22
CA ASP A 193 -26.94 1.75 11.63
C ASP A 193 -26.22 3.08 11.39
N VAL A 194 -24.95 3.18 11.77
CA VAL A 194 -24.14 4.39 11.56
C VAL A 194 -23.93 4.67 10.06
N ILE A 195 -23.76 3.64 9.24
CA ILE A 195 -23.62 3.79 7.79
C ILE A 195 -24.93 4.28 7.17
N HIS A 196 -26.07 3.73 7.58
CA HIS A 196 -27.39 4.16 7.11
C HIS A 196 -27.72 5.58 7.55
N ASP A 197 -27.39 5.94 8.78
CA ASP A 197 -27.56 7.30 9.30
C ASP A 197 -26.72 8.30 8.49
N ALA A 198 -25.46 7.96 8.16
CA ALA A 198 -24.63 8.80 7.30
C ALA A 198 -25.21 8.98 5.89
N VAL A 199 -25.76 7.92 5.29
CA VAL A 199 -26.46 8.03 4.00
C VAL A 199 -27.68 8.94 4.14
N SER A 200 -28.49 8.75 5.18
CA SER A 200 -29.68 9.56 5.44
C SER A 200 -29.34 11.04 5.64
N GLU A 201 -28.29 11.33 6.41
CA GLU A 201 -27.79 12.69 6.63
C GLU A 201 -27.39 13.36 5.31
N TYR A 202 -26.65 12.65 4.44
CA TYR A 202 -26.33 13.18 3.12
C TYR A 202 -27.57 13.45 2.28
N LEU A 203 -28.48 12.49 2.19
CA LEU A 203 -29.71 12.60 1.40
C LEU A 203 -30.67 13.68 1.93
N SER A 204 -30.55 14.07 3.20
CA SER A 204 -31.34 15.16 3.77
C SER A 204 -30.89 16.55 3.32
N GLY A 205 -29.67 16.68 2.77
CA GLY A 205 -29.09 17.97 2.39
C GLY A 205 -28.77 18.89 3.59
N GLY A 206 -28.70 18.34 4.80
CA GLY A 206 -28.41 19.08 6.03
C GLY A 206 -26.97 19.59 6.13
N ASP A 207 -26.68 20.29 7.23
CA ASP A 207 -25.38 20.94 7.51
C ASP A 207 -24.20 19.95 7.53
N TRP A 208 -24.45 18.66 7.77
CA TRP A 208 -23.43 17.61 7.86
C TRP A 208 -23.35 16.72 6.62
N SER A 209 -24.13 17.03 5.58
CA SER A 209 -24.17 16.24 4.33
C SER A 209 -22.77 16.04 3.73
N GLU A 210 -21.98 17.10 3.60
CA GLU A 210 -20.63 17.01 3.04
C GLU A 210 -19.65 16.22 3.91
N LEU A 211 -19.83 16.25 5.24
CA LEU A 211 -19.07 15.42 6.16
C LEU A 211 -19.44 13.95 5.98
N ALA A 212 -20.74 13.65 5.92
CA ALA A 212 -21.25 12.30 5.67
C ALA A 212 -20.75 11.76 4.32
N ARG A 213 -20.81 12.56 3.25
CA ARG A 213 -20.27 12.22 1.92
C ARG A 213 -18.77 11.91 2.00
N SER A 214 -18.01 12.70 2.75
CA SER A 214 -16.56 12.51 2.89
C SER A 214 -16.22 11.21 3.59
N VAL A 215 -16.93 10.87 4.68
CA VAL A 215 -16.79 9.60 5.40
C VAL A 215 -17.17 8.43 4.49
N LEU A 216 -18.32 8.48 3.83
CA LEU A 216 -18.79 7.42 2.95
C LEU A 216 -17.86 7.20 1.75
N ARG A 217 -17.31 8.29 1.17
CA ARG A 217 -16.29 8.24 0.12
C ARG A 217 -14.99 7.59 0.58
N LEU A 218 -14.57 7.87 1.82
CA LEU A 218 -13.38 7.22 2.39
C LEU A 218 -13.62 5.72 2.61
N LEU A 219 -14.82 5.34 3.06
CA LEU A 219 -15.14 3.94 3.37
C LEU A 219 -15.43 3.09 2.13
N ARG A 220 -15.93 3.69 1.04
CA ARG A 220 -16.37 2.96 -0.17
C ARG A 220 -17.35 1.82 0.15
N SER A 221 -18.20 2.08 1.15
CA SER A 221 -19.05 1.09 1.81
C SER A 221 -20.00 0.36 0.86
N PRO A 222 -19.98 -0.99 0.82
CA PRO A 222 -21.01 -1.77 0.12
C PRO A 222 -22.42 -1.56 0.66
N LEU A 223 -22.57 -1.33 1.97
CA LEU A 223 -23.86 -1.03 2.60
C LEU A 223 -24.40 0.33 2.14
N ALA A 224 -23.56 1.36 2.12
CA ALA A 224 -23.95 2.68 1.61
C ALA A 224 -24.33 2.62 0.13
N ARG A 225 -23.57 1.87 -0.68
CA ARG A 225 -23.89 1.64 -2.09
C ARG A 225 -25.25 0.96 -2.27
N ARG A 226 -25.56 -0.06 -1.46
CA ARG A 226 -26.86 -0.72 -1.49
C ARG A 226 -28.00 0.25 -1.14
N ALA A 227 -27.83 1.03 -0.08
CA ALA A 227 -28.82 2.03 0.33
C ALA A 227 -29.04 3.11 -0.75
N CYS A 228 -27.99 3.54 -1.45
CA CYS A 228 -28.11 4.43 -2.61
C CYS A 228 -28.93 3.78 -3.72
N LEU A 229 -28.62 2.53 -4.09
CA LEU A 229 -29.34 1.82 -5.15
C LEU A 229 -30.82 1.58 -4.81
N GLU A 230 -31.15 1.31 -3.54
CA GLU A 230 -32.53 1.21 -3.06
C GLU A 230 -33.24 2.56 -3.17
N THR A 231 -32.60 3.65 -2.72
CA THR A 231 -33.13 5.01 -2.82
C THR A 231 -33.33 5.45 -4.27
N ILE A 232 -32.44 5.08 -5.19
CA ILE A 232 -32.57 5.38 -6.62
C ILE A 232 -33.79 4.70 -7.23
N ARG A 233 -34.19 3.52 -6.73
CA ARG A 233 -35.35 2.78 -7.23
C ARG A 233 -36.67 3.30 -6.67
N GLU A 234 -36.70 3.65 -5.39
CA GLU A 234 -37.94 3.85 -4.64
C GLU A 234 -38.17 5.32 -4.23
N GLY A 235 -37.13 6.15 -4.28
CA GLY A 235 -37.17 7.53 -3.83
C GLY A 235 -37.95 8.46 -4.75
N ASP A 236 -38.33 9.62 -4.20
CA ASP A 236 -38.79 10.75 -5.00
C ASP A 236 -37.65 11.30 -5.91
N PRO A 237 -37.95 12.12 -6.93
CA PRO A 237 -36.96 12.59 -7.89
C PRO A 237 -35.71 13.22 -7.27
N ASP A 238 -35.86 14.03 -6.22
CA ASP A 238 -34.73 14.73 -5.61
C ASP A 238 -33.85 13.75 -4.83
N ARG A 239 -34.45 12.83 -4.06
CA ARG A 239 -33.70 11.78 -3.35
C ARG A 239 -32.99 10.83 -4.32
N ARG A 240 -33.59 10.51 -5.47
CA ARG A 240 -32.94 9.68 -6.51
C ARG A 240 -31.70 10.37 -7.07
N ARG A 241 -31.77 11.67 -7.34
CA ARG A 241 -30.62 12.46 -7.82
C ARG A 241 -29.49 12.51 -6.79
N SER A 242 -29.80 12.88 -5.55
CA SER A 242 -28.81 12.90 -4.46
C SER A 242 -28.19 11.51 -4.22
N ALA A 243 -28.99 10.45 -4.22
CA ALA A 243 -28.49 9.09 -4.08
C ALA A 243 -27.56 8.67 -5.23
N THR A 244 -27.81 9.16 -6.46
CA THR A 244 -26.95 8.88 -7.62
C THR A 244 -25.65 9.69 -7.56
N GLU A 245 -25.71 10.93 -7.07
CA GLU A 245 -24.52 11.74 -6.80
C GLU A 245 -23.62 11.10 -5.72
N LEU A 246 -24.22 10.59 -4.63
CA LEU A 246 -23.49 9.85 -3.61
C LEU A 246 -22.91 8.55 -4.17
N LEU A 247 -23.71 7.80 -4.94
CA LEU A 247 -23.28 6.55 -5.57
C LEU A 247 -22.03 6.76 -6.42
N ARG A 248 -22.01 7.81 -7.25
CA ARG A 248 -20.82 8.24 -7.98
C ARG A 248 -19.63 8.42 -7.04
N ALA A 249 -19.82 9.17 -5.95
CA ALA A 249 -18.74 9.49 -5.01
C ALA A 249 -18.18 8.28 -4.25
N ILE A 250 -18.94 7.17 -4.13
CA ILE A 250 -18.53 5.97 -3.37
C ILE A 250 -18.26 4.73 -4.24
N CYS A 251 -18.56 4.77 -5.54
CA CYS A 251 -18.29 3.67 -6.46
C CYS A 251 -16.79 3.39 -6.59
N THR A 252 -16.46 2.12 -6.86
CA THR A 252 -15.10 1.66 -7.22
C THR A 252 -15.14 1.02 -8.61
N LEU A 253 -13.97 0.70 -9.17
CA LEU A 253 -13.87 -0.04 -10.43
C LEU A 253 -14.64 -1.36 -10.38
N GLU A 254 -14.53 -2.10 -9.28
CA GLU A 254 -15.19 -3.39 -9.11
C GLU A 254 -16.72 -3.26 -9.04
N SER A 255 -17.23 -2.10 -8.62
CA SER A 255 -18.67 -1.84 -8.53
C SER A 255 -19.21 -1.00 -9.70
N ALA A 256 -18.39 -0.59 -10.66
CA ALA A 256 -18.75 0.40 -11.68
C ALA A 256 -19.97 0.00 -12.52
N GLU A 257 -20.15 -1.30 -12.76
CA GLU A 257 -21.25 -1.85 -13.56
C GLU A 257 -22.66 -1.46 -13.06
N VAL A 258 -22.81 -1.10 -11.78
CA VAL A 258 -24.10 -0.61 -11.25
C VAL A 258 -24.53 0.72 -11.87
N LEU A 259 -23.61 1.49 -12.46
CA LEU A 259 -23.88 2.76 -13.13
C LEU A 259 -24.48 2.57 -14.53
N ARG A 260 -24.18 1.44 -15.19
CA ARG A 260 -24.56 1.16 -16.58
C ARG A 260 -26.07 1.34 -16.85
N PRO A 261 -27.00 0.75 -16.07
CA PRO A 261 -28.42 0.95 -16.30
C PRO A 261 -28.88 2.41 -16.07
N LEU A 262 -28.15 3.17 -15.25
CA LEU A 262 -28.50 4.55 -14.92
C LEU A 262 -28.15 5.54 -16.04
N LEU A 263 -27.24 5.19 -16.95
CA LEU A 263 -26.86 6.05 -18.09
C LEU A 263 -28.04 6.39 -19.03
N SER A 264 -29.12 5.61 -18.96
CA SER A 264 -30.35 5.81 -19.74
C SER A 264 -31.58 6.04 -18.85
N ASP A 265 -31.37 6.49 -17.61
CA ASP A 265 -32.47 6.80 -16.69
C ASP A 265 -33.39 7.89 -17.29
N ALA A 266 -34.68 7.78 -16.99
CA ALA A 266 -35.68 8.75 -17.45
C ALA A 266 -35.50 10.13 -16.81
N ASP A 267 -34.91 10.19 -15.61
CA ASP A 267 -34.47 11.45 -15.01
C ASP A 267 -33.07 11.82 -15.55
N PRO A 268 -32.94 12.93 -16.29
CA PRO A 268 -31.68 13.30 -16.93
C PRO A 268 -30.57 13.63 -15.92
N GLU A 269 -30.90 14.09 -14.71
CA GLU A 269 -29.90 14.37 -13.68
C GLU A 269 -29.34 13.07 -13.08
N VAL A 270 -30.18 12.04 -12.91
CA VAL A 270 -29.72 10.69 -12.51
C VAL A 270 -28.76 10.16 -13.56
N ALA A 271 -29.13 10.24 -14.84
CA ALA A 271 -28.28 9.76 -15.93
C ALA A 271 -26.95 10.52 -16.03
N MET A 272 -26.99 11.85 -15.85
CA MET A 272 -25.80 12.68 -15.78
C MET A 272 -24.87 12.27 -14.64
N TRP A 273 -25.38 12.08 -13.42
CA TRP A 273 -24.55 11.71 -12.28
C TRP A 273 -23.89 10.35 -12.46
N ALA A 274 -24.59 9.39 -13.07
CA ALA A 274 -24.02 8.11 -13.45
C ALA A 274 -22.89 8.27 -14.47
N ALA A 275 -23.06 9.11 -15.49
CA ALA A 275 -22.04 9.39 -16.49
C ALA A 275 -20.77 10.03 -15.88
N LYS A 276 -20.95 10.95 -14.93
CA LYS A 276 -19.82 11.53 -14.18
C LYS A 276 -19.09 10.48 -13.33
N GLY A 277 -19.78 9.45 -12.83
CA GLY A 277 -19.12 8.32 -12.16
C GLY A 277 -18.25 7.49 -13.09
N VAL A 278 -18.68 7.31 -14.33
CA VAL A 278 -17.84 6.65 -15.35
C VAL A 278 -16.62 7.52 -15.68
N ASP A 279 -16.81 8.83 -15.83
CA ASP A 279 -15.72 9.79 -16.10
C ASP A 279 -14.64 9.78 -15.00
N GLU A 280 -15.04 9.78 -13.72
CA GLU A 280 -14.10 9.71 -12.60
C GLU A 280 -13.32 8.40 -12.54
N LEU A 281 -13.91 7.30 -13.01
CA LEU A 281 -13.26 5.98 -13.07
C LEU A 281 -12.40 5.79 -14.33
N ALA A 282 -12.53 6.67 -15.33
CA ALA A 282 -11.89 6.50 -16.64
C ALA A 282 -10.36 6.49 -16.59
N LEU A 283 -9.75 7.11 -15.57
CA LEU A 283 -8.30 7.08 -15.39
C LEU A 283 -7.78 5.70 -14.98
N ASP A 284 -8.60 4.91 -14.29
CA ASP A 284 -8.19 3.60 -13.75
C ASP A 284 -8.67 2.42 -14.61
N LEU A 285 -9.47 2.68 -15.66
CA LEU A 285 -9.93 1.67 -16.62
C LEU A 285 -8.86 1.37 -17.67
N SER A 286 -8.79 0.09 -18.10
CA SER A 286 -8.06 -0.24 -19.33
C SER A 286 -8.73 0.39 -20.55
N ASP A 287 -7.98 0.57 -21.62
CA ASP A 287 -8.51 1.20 -22.84
C ASP A 287 -9.67 0.39 -23.44
N GLU A 288 -9.64 -0.94 -23.40
CA GLU A 288 -10.75 -1.80 -23.84
C GLU A 288 -11.98 -1.68 -22.93
N ALA A 289 -11.77 -1.50 -21.63
CA ALA A 289 -12.86 -1.30 -20.69
C ALA A 289 -13.49 0.09 -20.88
N LEU A 290 -12.66 1.12 -21.04
CA LEU A 290 -13.08 2.48 -21.30
C LEU A 290 -13.85 2.58 -22.62
N GLU A 291 -13.38 1.96 -23.70
CA GLU A 291 -14.06 1.96 -25.00
C GLU A 291 -15.49 1.38 -24.91
N ARG A 292 -15.68 0.30 -24.13
CA ARG A 292 -17.03 -0.24 -23.88
C ARG A 292 -17.94 0.78 -23.19
N TRP A 293 -17.43 1.45 -22.15
CA TRP A 293 -18.19 2.49 -21.44
C TRP A 293 -18.53 3.67 -22.34
N ILE A 294 -17.60 4.11 -23.19
CA ILE A 294 -17.87 5.21 -24.12
C ILE A 294 -19.01 4.83 -25.08
N GLN A 295 -19.03 3.60 -25.59
CA GLN A 295 -20.12 3.13 -26.45
C GLN A 295 -21.50 3.19 -25.76
N ASP A 296 -21.58 2.93 -24.45
CA ASP A 296 -22.84 3.07 -23.73
C ASP A 296 -23.23 4.54 -23.52
N LEU A 297 -22.26 5.39 -23.19
CA LEU A 297 -22.48 6.83 -23.00
C LEU A 297 -23.03 7.48 -24.28
N GLU A 298 -22.49 7.13 -25.44
CA GLU A 298 -22.92 7.66 -26.73
C GLU A 298 -24.29 7.16 -27.19
N ARG A 299 -24.69 5.97 -26.73
CA ARG A 299 -26.03 5.42 -27.01
C ARG A 299 -27.10 5.98 -26.08
N SER A 300 -26.73 6.73 -25.04
CA SER A 300 -27.68 7.30 -24.10
C SER A 300 -28.69 8.21 -24.80
N PRO A 301 -29.99 8.16 -24.40
CA PRO A 301 -30.98 9.13 -24.88
C PRO A 301 -30.71 10.55 -24.36
N VAL A 302 -29.95 10.71 -23.27
CA VAL A 302 -29.66 11.99 -22.63
C VAL A 302 -28.48 12.69 -23.31
N GLY A 303 -28.68 13.92 -23.77
CA GLY A 303 -27.69 14.64 -24.60
C GLY A 303 -26.38 14.91 -23.88
N GLU A 304 -26.46 15.23 -22.60
CA GLU A 304 -25.32 15.53 -21.76
C GLU A 304 -24.50 14.29 -21.42
N VAL A 305 -25.14 13.13 -21.28
CA VAL A 305 -24.44 11.83 -21.12
C VAL A 305 -23.62 11.51 -22.38
N ARG A 306 -24.18 11.77 -23.57
CA ARG A 306 -23.45 11.62 -24.83
C ARG A 306 -22.25 12.58 -24.92
N ALA A 307 -22.37 13.79 -24.37
CA ALA A 307 -21.27 14.74 -24.34
C ALA A 307 -20.07 14.21 -23.52
N VAL A 308 -20.32 13.59 -22.36
CA VAL A 308 -19.28 12.92 -21.57
C VAL A 308 -18.61 11.79 -22.37
N GLY A 309 -19.39 11.01 -23.12
CA GLY A 309 -18.85 9.98 -24.02
C GLY A 309 -17.90 10.56 -25.08
N ALA A 310 -18.30 11.65 -25.73
CA ALA A 310 -17.46 12.32 -26.73
C ALA A 310 -16.14 12.85 -26.13
N GLU A 311 -16.19 13.44 -24.92
CA GLU A 311 -15.01 13.92 -24.21
C GLU A 311 -14.05 12.77 -23.83
N LEU A 312 -14.60 11.64 -23.38
CA LEU A 312 -13.81 10.46 -23.05
C LEU A 312 -13.16 9.83 -24.28
N ARG A 313 -13.85 9.83 -25.44
CA ARG A 313 -13.24 9.36 -26.68
C ARG A 313 -12.04 10.20 -27.10
N LEU A 314 -12.17 11.52 -27.06
CA LEU A 314 -11.04 12.40 -27.37
C LEU A 314 -9.83 12.13 -26.48
N ARG A 315 -10.06 11.82 -25.19
CA ARG A 315 -9.00 11.44 -24.25
C ARG A 315 -8.37 10.09 -24.59
N LEU A 316 -9.17 9.10 -24.98
CA LEU A 316 -8.69 7.77 -25.40
C LEU A 316 -7.82 7.87 -26.66
N ASP A 317 -8.28 8.57 -27.69
CA ASP A 317 -7.55 8.74 -28.95
C ASP A 317 -6.18 9.44 -28.75
N GLN A 318 -6.10 10.36 -27.79
CA GLN A 318 -4.85 11.04 -27.42
C GLN A 318 -3.84 10.11 -26.73
N ARG A 319 -4.30 9.12 -25.95
CA ARG A 319 -3.42 8.11 -25.31
C ARG A 319 -2.75 7.22 -26.35
N ASP A 320 -3.51 6.81 -27.36
CA ASP A 320 -3.02 6.00 -28.48
C ASP A 320 -2.00 6.74 -29.35
N SER A 321 -2.16 8.06 -29.49
CA SER A 321 -1.30 8.92 -30.30
C SER A 321 0.06 9.19 -29.63
N GLY A 322 0.13 9.18 -28.29
CA GLY A 322 1.36 9.40 -27.51
C GLY A 322 2.20 8.15 -27.26
N SER A 323 1.68 6.96 -27.59
CA SER A 323 2.35 5.67 -27.41
C SER A 323 2.99 5.12 -28.70
N ARG A 324 3.00 5.90 -29.79
CA ARG A 324 3.61 5.54 -31.09
C ARG A 324 4.87 6.35 -31.40
#